data_AF-A0A7V8GJU1-F1
#
_entry.id   AF-A0A7V8GJU1-F1
#
_cell.length_a   1.000
_cell.length_b   1.000
_cell.length_c   1.000
_cell.angle_alpha   90.00
_cell.angle_beta   90.00
_cell.angle_gamma   90.00
#
_symmetry.space_group_name_H-M   'P 1'
#
loop_
_entity.id
_entity.type
_entity.pdbx_description
1 polymer ?
#
loop_
_entity_poly.entity_id
_entity_poly.type
_entity_poly.pdbx_seq_one_letter_code
_entity_poly.pdbx_strand_id
1 'polypeptide(L)'
;SSVWLHMGSLGPVRIETASPQATAPAPYHLVANGDSLLDKTDLVFVDAVGAGYSRPLGKATGKDFWGVDQDISAFSRAIERYVTLNKRWNSPKFLYGESYGTTRSAALVDALQDKGMAFNGVILMSSILNYAIRMPGYDESYVGYLPSFAAAAWYHDKVTNKPAELKTFVDQARAWARGPYASALALGQDLPAAQFDAVATQMAAG
;
A
#
# COMPACT_ATOMS: atom_id res chain seq x y z
N SER A 1 10.91 -2.84 -2.12
CA SER A 1 11.83 -2.19 -3.06
C SER A 1 11.14 -0.96 -3.59
N SER A 2 11.88 0.10 -3.89
CA SER A 2 11.37 1.31 -4.54
C SER A 2 11.25 1.16 -6.07
N VAL A 3 11.58 0.01 -6.64
CA VAL A 3 11.52 -0.23 -8.10
C VAL A 3 10.16 0.05 -8.71
N TRP A 4 9.06 -0.24 -8.00
CA TRP A 4 7.70 0.05 -8.50
C TRP A 4 7.44 1.56 -8.59
N LEU A 5 7.94 2.34 -7.63
CA LEU A 5 7.88 3.80 -7.72
C LEU A 5 8.81 4.34 -8.80
N HIS A 6 9.97 3.72 -8.99
CA HIS A 6 10.96 4.16 -9.97
C HIS A 6 10.54 3.85 -11.41
N MET A 7 10.18 2.60 -11.72
CA MET A 7 9.91 2.11 -13.07
C MET A 7 8.41 1.95 -13.39
N GLY A 8 7.55 2.10 -12.39
CA GLY A 8 6.09 1.97 -12.54
C GLY A 8 5.32 3.24 -12.17
N SER A 9 6.00 4.31 -11.71
CA SER A 9 5.33 5.54 -11.30
C SER A 9 6.09 6.80 -11.74
N LEU A 10 7.05 7.30 -10.96
CA LEU A 10 7.54 8.68 -11.07
C LEU A 10 8.90 8.80 -11.77
N GLY A 11 9.64 7.71 -11.96
CA GLY A 11 10.96 7.78 -12.60
C GLY A 11 10.87 8.12 -14.09
N PRO A 12 11.98 8.54 -14.70
CA PRO A 12 12.01 9.07 -16.08
C PRO A 12 11.79 7.99 -17.16
N VAL A 13 11.95 6.72 -16.80
CA VAL A 13 11.75 5.57 -17.67
C VAL A 13 10.78 4.62 -16.98
N ARG A 14 9.81 4.09 -17.72
CA ARG A 14 8.86 3.10 -17.22
C ARG A 14 8.83 1.85 -18.08
N ILE A 15 8.35 0.77 -17.48
CA ILE A 15 8.00 -0.45 -18.22
C ILE A 15 6.63 -0.23 -18.86
N GLU A 16 6.51 -0.52 -20.16
CA GLU A 16 5.22 -0.60 -20.81
C GLU A 16 4.48 -1.86 -20.34
N THR A 17 3.28 -1.68 -19.81
CA THR A 17 2.44 -2.77 -19.33
C THR A 17 1.22 -2.91 -20.22
N ALA A 18 0.76 -4.13 -20.41
CA ALA A 18 -0.47 -4.41 -21.18
C ALA A 18 -1.75 -4.11 -20.37
N SER A 19 -1.66 -3.31 -19.30
CA SER A 19 -2.76 -3.11 -18.35
C SER A 19 -4.08 -2.77 -19.06
N PRO A 20 -5.19 -3.45 -18.77
CA PRO A 20 -5.39 -4.38 -17.63
C PRO A 20 -5.00 -5.84 -17.90
N GLN A 21 -4.53 -6.19 -19.10
CA GLN A 21 -4.09 -7.55 -19.41
C GLN A 21 -2.74 -7.88 -18.75
N ALA A 22 -2.48 -9.18 -18.60
CA ALA A 22 -1.18 -9.65 -18.12
C ALA A 22 -0.08 -9.20 -19.07
N THR A 23 0.97 -8.58 -18.52
CA THR A 23 2.16 -8.23 -19.28
C THR A 23 2.94 -9.50 -19.62
N ALA A 24 3.33 -9.66 -20.89
CA ALA A 24 4.10 -10.81 -21.35
C ALA A 24 5.45 -10.91 -20.61
N PRO A 25 6.07 -12.11 -20.53
CA PRO A 25 7.42 -12.24 -19.99
C PRO A 25 8.44 -11.46 -20.83
N ALA A 26 9.64 -11.31 -20.29
CA ALA A 26 10.75 -10.63 -20.95
C ALA A 26 10.97 -11.12 -22.41
N PRO A 27 11.42 -10.24 -23.33
CA PRO A 27 11.95 -8.89 -23.09
C PRO A 27 10.87 -7.83 -22.85
N TYR A 28 11.06 -7.00 -21.81
CA TYR A 28 10.16 -5.89 -21.50
C TYR A 28 10.49 -4.65 -22.32
N HIS A 29 9.47 -3.91 -22.72
CA HIS A 29 9.64 -2.65 -23.44
C HIS A 29 9.80 -1.50 -22.44
N LEU A 30 10.92 -0.78 -22.55
CA LEU A 30 11.20 0.42 -21.76
C LEU A 30 10.87 1.66 -22.58
N VAL A 31 10.07 2.56 -22.01
CA VAL A 31 9.64 3.80 -22.66
C VAL A 31 9.92 4.99 -21.76
N ALA A 32 10.09 6.17 -22.35
CA ALA A 32 10.15 7.41 -21.60
C ALA A 32 8.83 7.62 -20.84
N ASN A 33 8.93 8.10 -19.60
CA ASN A 33 7.77 8.34 -18.77
C ASN A 33 7.36 9.81 -18.83
N GLY A 34 6.30 10.10 -19.59
CA GLY A 34 5.72 11.45 -19.69
C GLY A 34 5.11 11.95 -18.39
N ASP A 35 4.80 11.06 -17.44
CA ASP A 35 4.24 11.38 -16.13
C ASP A 35 5.33 11.54 -15.05
N SER A 36 6.61 11.49 -15.44
CA SER A 36 7.71 11.67 -14.49
C SER A 36 7.70 13.08 -13.90
N LEU A 37 7.95 13.17 -12.60
CA LEU A 37 8.11 14.45 -11.91
C LEU A 37 9.53 15.01 -11.98
N LEU A 38 10.42 14.38 -12.75
CA LEU A 38 11.83 14.76 -12.80
C LEU A 38 12.05 16.17 -13.37
N ASP A 39 11.11 16.68 -14.16
CA ASP A 39 11.15 18.07 -14.65
C ASP A 39 10.73 19.10 -13.57
N LYS A 40 10.09 18.65 -12.48
CA LYS A 40 9.64 19.50 -11.36
C LYS A 40 10.54 19.40 -10.14
N THR A 41 11.14 18.24 -9.89
CA THR A 41 11.93 17.99 -8.69
C THR A 41 12.95 16.89 -8.91
N ASP A 42 14.06 16.95 -8.16
CA ASP A 42 14.96 15.82 -7.99
C ASP A 42 14.20 14.65 -7.31
N LEU A 43 14.36 13.43 -7.82
CA LEU A 43 13.72 12.21 -7.30
C LEU A 43 14.78 11.27 -6.71
N VAL A 44 14.58 10.83 -5.47
CA VAL A 44 15.50 9.94 -4.76
C VAL A 44 14.75 8.71 -4.25
N PHE A 45 15.05 7.56 -4.85
CA PHE A 45 14.42 6.29 -4.51
C PHE A 45 15.33 5.48 -3.60
N VAL A 46 14.86 5.15 -2.40
CA VAL A 46 15.65 4.39 -1.40
C VAL A 46 15.03 3.01 -1.19
N ASP A 47 15.81 1.97 -1.48
CA ASP A 47 15.45 0.58 -1.20
C ASP A 47 15.67 0.27 0.29
N ALA A 48 14.65 -0.25 0.97
CA ALA A 48 14.80 -0.81 2.32
C ALA A 48 15.82 -1.96 2.32
N VAL A 49 16.56 -2.13 3.41
CA VAL A 49 17.58 -3.18 3.52
C VAL A 49 16.92 -4.57 3.39
N GLY A 50 17.41 -5.38 2.44
CA GLY A 50 16.82 -6.68 2.08
C GLY A 50 15.87 -6.61 0.88
N ALA A 51 15.54 -5.42 0.37
CA ALA A 51 14.74 -5.25 -0.84
C ALA A 51 15.56 -4.65 -1.99
N GLY A 52 15.16 -4.95 -3.23
CA GLY A 52 15.81 -4.41 -4.44
C GLY A 52 17.30 -4.72 -4.43
N TYR A 53 18.15 -3.69 -4.44
CA TYR A 53 19.61 -3.85 -4.36
C TYR A 53 20.20 -3.64 -2.96
N SER A 54 19.44 -3.16 -1.98
CA SER A 54 19.95 -2.93 -0.62
C SER A 54 20.18 -4.26 0.12
N ARG A 55 21.40 -4.48 0.63
CA ARG A 55 21.79 -5.69 1.37
C ARG A 55 22.51 -5.34 2.67
N PRO A 56 22.32 -6.13 3.75
CA PRO A 56 23.22 -6.09 4.91
C PRO A 56 24.66 -6.38 4.48
N LEU A 57 25.64 -5.75 5.14
CA LEU A 57 27.06 -5.96 4.89
C LEU A 57 27.79 -6.49 6.12
N GLY A 58 28.88 -7.23 5.91
CA GLY A 58 29.72 -7.78 6.98
C GLY A 58 28.96 -8.78 7.85
N LYS A 59 28.94 -8.53 9.16
CA LYS A 59 28.24 -9.37 10.15
C LYS A 59 26.78 -8.98 10.37
N ALA A 60 26.31 -7.91 9.73
CA ALA A 60 24.94 -7.45 9.89
C ALA A 60 23.95 -8.42 9.23
N THR A 61 22.79 -8.59 9.85
CA THR A 61 21.71 -9.48 9.45
C THR A 61 20.43 -8.69 9.25
N GLY A 62 19.39 -9.31 8.68
CA GLY A 62 18.08 -8.66 8.52
C GLY A 62 17.47 -8.16 9.84
N LYS A 63 17.72 -8.86 10.96
CA LYS A 63 17.22 -8.45 12.28
C LYS A 63 17.72 -7.07 12.72
N ASP A 64 18.87 -6.66 12.21
CA ASP A 64 19.46 -5.34 12.50
C ASP A 64 18.76 -4.20 11.74
N PHE A 65 17.80 -4.51 10.85
CA PHE A 65 17.11 -3.55 9.97
C PHE A 65 15.59 -3.69 9.90
N TRP A 66 15.01 -4.87 10.17
CA TRP A 66 13.60 -5.15 9.87
C TRP A 66 12.62 -4.89 11.02
N GLY A 67 13.09 -4.38 12.16
CA GLY A 67 12.20 -3.82 13.18
C GLY A 67 11.87 -2.36 12.89
N VAL A 68 10.84 -1.82 13.55
CA VAL A 68 10.37 -0.44 13.29
C VAL A 68 11.49 0.57 13.53
N ASP A 69 12.11 0.56 14.70
CA ASP A 69 13.18 1.52 15.04
C ASP A 69 14.43 1.31 14.19
N GLN A 70 14.75 0.05 13.87
CA GLN A 70 15.89 -0.31 13.04
C GLN A 70 15.71 0.19 11.59
N ASP A 71 14.50 0.05 11.05
CA ASP A 71 14.13 0.53 9.72
C ASP A 71 14.22 2.06 9.67
N ILE A 72 13.59 2.76 10.62
CA ILE A 72 13.67 4.22 10.72
C ILE A 72 15.12 4.70 10.86
N SER A 73 15.90 4.09 11.74
CA SER A 73 17.32 4.42 11.91
C SER A 73 18.15 4.22 10.64
N ALA A 74 17.90 3.16 9.87
CA ALA A 74 18.59 2.92 8.61
C ALA A 74 18.22 3.97 7.55
N PHE A 75 16.93 4.27 7.39
CA PHE A 75 16.46 5.28 6.44
C PHE A 75 16.92 6.69 6.80
N SER A 76 16.84 7.10 8.08
CA SER A 76 17.29 8.43 8.50
C SER A 76 18.77 8.63 8.16
N ARG A 77 19.63 7.65 8.49
CA ARG A 77 21.07 7.74 8.18
C ARG A 77 21.35 7.80 6.68
N ALA A 78 20.60 7.04 5.88
CA ALA A 78 20.74 7.07 4.42
C ALA A 78 20.35 8.45 3.85
N ILE A 79 19.23 9.02 4.31
CA ILE A 79 18.74 10.32 3.87
C ILE A 79 19.69 11.45 4.32
N GLU A 80 20.09 11.48 5.59
CA GLU A 80 21.04 12.45 6.14
C GLU A 80 22.36 12.44 5.37
N ARG A 81 22.89 11.24 5.10
CA ARG A 81 24.12 11.07 4.32
C ARG A 81 23.94 11.54 2.88
N TYR A 82 22.85 11.17 2.21
CA TYR A 82 22.57 11.61 0.84
C TYR A 82 22.48 13.13 0.76
N VAL A 83 21.70 13.76 1.63
CA VAL A 83 21.53 15.23 1.66
C VAL A 83 22.86 15.93 1.91
N THR A 84 23.68 15.41 2.82
CA THR A 84 25.00 15.97 3.15
C THR A 84 25.96 15.87 1.97
N LEU A 85 26.12 14.67 1.38
CA LEU A 85 27.04 14.44 0.27
C LEU A 85 26.65 15.25 -0.97
N ASN A 86 25.35 15.45 -1.19
CA ASN A 86 24.83 16.21 -2.34
C ASN A 86 24.62 17.70 -2.04
N LYS A 87 25.02 18.19 -0.85
CA LYS A 87 24.92 19.60 -0.43
C LYS A 87 23.49 20.16 -0.53
N ARG A 88 22.48 19.36 -0.18
CA ARG A 88 21.04 19.69 -0.31
C ARG A 88 20.36 20.09 1.00
N TRP A 89 21.11 20.47 2.03
CA TRP A 89 20.54 20.83 3.35
C TRP A 89 19.51 21.97 3.26
N ASN A 90 19.74 22.96 2.40
CA ASN A 90 18.82 24.09 2.18
C ASN A 90 17.72 23.82 1.14
N SER A 91 17.72 22.67 0.46
CA SER A 91 16.68 22.35 -0.51
C SER A 91 15.35 22.06 0.21
N PRO A 92 14.20 22.43 -0.37
CA PRO A 92 12.92 21.91 0.10
C PRO A 92 12.91 20.38 0.03
N LYS A 93 12.37 19.72 1.05
CA LYS A 93 12.37 18.26 1.16
C LYS A 93 10.97 17.75 1.46
N PHE A 94 10.57 16.71 0.72
CA PHE A 94 9.32 16.00 0.93
C PHE A 94 9.61 14.51 1.07
N LEU A 95 8.97 13.85 2.03
CA LEU A 95 8.93 12.39 2.05
C LEU A 95 7.71 11.92 1.28
N TYR A 96 7.90 10.92 0.43
CA TYR A 96 6.81 10.25 -0.27
C TYR A 96 6.78 8.79 0.14
N GLY A 97 5.64 8.31 0.62
CA GLY A 97 5.42 6.93 1.03
C GLY A 97 4.18 6.34 0.37
N GLU A 98 4.28 5.09 -0.08
CA GLU A 98 3.15 4.31 -0.59
C GLU A 98 2.95 3.03 0.25
N SER A 99 1.71 2.67 0.55
CA SER A 99 1.37 1.45 1.31
C SER A 99 2.07 1.44 2.68
N TYR A 100 2.86 0.41 3.04
CA TYR A 100 3.68 0.44 4.27
C TYR A 100 4.63 1.65 4.34
N GLY A 101 5.03 2.19 3.19
CA GLY A 101 5.78 3.43 3.11
C GLY A 101 5.09 4.60 3.81
N THR A 102 3.75 4.62 3.93
CA THR A 102 3.05 5.70 4.64
C THR A 102 3.30 5.68 6.14
N THR A 103 3.27 4.49 6.75
CA THR A 103 3.60 4.33 8.18
C THR A 103 5.07 4.68 8.42
N ARG A 104 5.97 4.21 7.54
CA ARG A 104 7.39 4.56 7.59
C ARG A 104 7.59 6.07 7.51
N SER A 105 7.00 6.74 6.51
CA SER A 105 7.18 8.18 6.31
C SER A 105 6.72 9.01 7.51
N ALA A 106 5.66 8.59 8.20
CA ALA A 106 5.17 9.26 9.41
C ALA A 106 6.20 9.20 10.56
N ALA A 107 6.74 8.01 10.87
CA ALA A 107 7.76 7.87 11.90
C ALA A 107 9.13 8.45 11.47
N LEU A 108 9.43 8.41 10.18
CA LEU A 108 10.71 8.85 9.63
C LEU A 108 10.84 10.37 9.62
N VAL A 109 9.77 11.11 9.31
CA VAL A 109 9.81 12.58 9.36
C VAL A 109 10.02 13.07 10.79
N ASP A 110 9.41 12.40 11.77
CA ASP A 110 9.56 12.69 13.18
C ASP A 110 11.03 12.49 13.62
N ALA A 111 11.59 11.31 13.38
CA ALA A 111 12.97 10.98 13.70
C ALA A 111 14.02 11.86 12.99
N LEU A 112 13.73 12.34 11.78
CA LEU A 112 14.61 13.26 11.05
C LEU A 112 14.53 14.69 11.59
N GLN A 113 13.33 15.17 11.95
CA GLN A 113 13.15 16.49 12.55
C GLN A 113 13.78 16.58 13.93
N ASP A 114 13.68 15.54 14.75
CA ASP A 114 14.36 15.45 16.05
C ASP A 114 15.88 15.58 15.95
N LYS A 115 16.46 15.22 14.80
CA LYS A 115 17.88 15.38 14.48
C LYS A 115 18.23 16.70 13.79
N GLY A 116 17.27 17.63 13.70
CA GLY A 116 17.45 18.94 13.10
C GLY A 116 17.34 18.98 11.57
N MET A 117 16.89 17.90 10.92
CA MET A 117 16.60 17.91 9.48
C MET A 117 15.16 18.34 9.23
N ALA A 118 14.97 19.60 8.83
CA ALA A 118 13.66 20.12 8.49
C ALA A 118 13.11 19.54 7.17
N PHE A 119 11.79 19.29 7.16
CA PHE A 119 11.01 18.86 6.00
C PHE A 119 9.87 19.84 5.71
N ASN A 120 9.50 19.94 4.44
CA ASN A 120 8.44 20.83 3.93
C ASN A 120 7.09 20.10 3.77
N GLY A 121 7.08 18.78 3.85
CA GLY A 121 5.86 18.00 3.84
C GLY A 121 6.09 16.50 3.75
N VAL A 122 5.00 15.75 3.95
CA VAL A 122 4.94 14.31 3.76
C VAL A 122 3.74 14.00 2.86
N ILE A 123 3.98 13.21 1.83
CA ILE A 123 2.98 12.76 0.86
C ILE A 123 2.74 11.27 1.12
N LEU A 124 1.48 10.93 1.39
CA LEU A 124 1.06 9.58 1.74
C LEU A 124 0.09 9.06 0.68
N MET A 125 0.48 8.01 -0.04
CA MET A 125 -0.36 7.37 -1.06
C MET A 125 -0.79 5.98 -0.60
N SER A 126 -2.08 5.65 -0.80
CA SER A 126 -2.65 4.36 -0.40
C SER A 126 -2.39 4.06 1.08
N SER A 127 -2.72 5.03 1.93
CA SER A 127 -2.26 5.11 3.32
C SER A 127 -2.82 4.03 4.23
N ILE A 128 -1.94 3.46 5.04
CA ILE A 128 -2.27 2.74 6.26
C ILE A 128 -1.55 3.43 7.43
N LEU A 129 -2.31 4.16 8.24
CA LEU A 129 -1.80 4.86 9.42
C LEU A 129 -2.14 4.12 10.72
N ASN A 130 -3.15 3.26 10.67
CA ASN A 130 -3.53 2.42 11.79
C ASN A 130 -3.39 0.94 11.40
N TYR A 131 -2.32 0.28 11.84
CA TYR A 131 -2.16 -1.17 11.67
C TYR A 131 -2.96 -1.99 12.69
N ALA A 132 -3.48 -1.37 13.75
CA ALA A 132 -4.30 -2.04 14.77
C ALA A 132 -5.55 -2.71 14.18
N ILE A 133 -6.05 -2.19 13.05
CA ILE A 133 -7.19 -2.75 12.28
C ILE A 133 -6.95 -4.18 11.79
N ARG A 134 -5.71 -4.69 11.85
CA ARG A 134 -5.37 -6.07 11.51
C ARG A 134 -5.24 -6.99 12.73
N MET A 135 -5.39 -6.46 13.95
CA MET A 135 -5.36 -7.27 15.16
C MET A 135 -6.66 -8.09 15.28
N PRO A 136 -6.60 -9.27 15.94
CA PRO A 136 -7.81 -10.04 16.25
C PRO A 136 -8.86 -9.17 16.96
N GLY A 137 -10.12 -9.28 16.53
CA GLY A 137 -11.25 -8.52 17.09
C GLY A 137 -11.64 -7.24 16.33
N TYR A 138 -10.91 -6.87 15.27
CA TYR A 138 -11.31 -5.81 14.35
C TYR A 138 -11.94 -6.39 13.07
N ASP A 139 -13.19 -6.02 12.81
CA ASP A 139 -14.01 -6.58 11.73
C ASP A 139 -14.05 -5.72 10.46
N GLU A 140 -13.48 -4.51 10.51
CA GLU A 140 -13.52 -3.54 9.42
C GLU A 140 -12.88 -4.08 8.13
N SER A 141 -11.89 -4.96 8.25
CA SER A 141 -11.25 -5.58 7.09
C SER A 141 -12.22 -6.51 6.33
N TYR A 142 -13.03 -7.29 7.04
CA TYR A 142 -14.03 -8.16 6.43
C TYR A 142 -15.09 -7.34 5.68
N VAL A 143 -15.61 -6.29 6.33
CA VAL A 143 -16.57 -5.36 5.73
C VAL A 143 -15.98 -4.65 4.51
N GLY A 144 -14.72 -4.21 4.61
CA GLY A 144 -14.03 -3.46 3.57
C GLY A 144 -13.66 -4.28 2.34
N TYR A 145 -13.28 -5.55 2.51
CA TYR A 145 -12.87 -6.42 1.40
C TYR A 145 -14.04 -7.06 0.65
N LEU A 146 -15.19 -7.25 1.29
CA LEU A 146 -16.33 -7.96 0.68
C LEU A 146 -16.74 -7.40 -0.70
N PRO A 147 -16.87 -6.08 -0.92
CA PRO A 147 -17.23 -5.55 -2.24
C PRO A 147 -16.18 -5.86 -3.33
N SER A 148 -14.91 -6.00 -2.95
CA SER A 148 -13.83 -6.38 -3.87
C SER A 148 -13.91 -7.87 -4.23
N PHE A 149 -14.27 -8.73 -3.27
CA PHE A 149 -14.53 -10.15 -3.57
C PHE A 149 -15.75 -10.32 -4.48
N ALA A 150 -16.82 -9.56 -4.24
CA ALA A 150 -17.98 -9.52 -5.12
C ALA A 150 -17.60 -9.04 -6.54
N ALA A 151 -16.79 -7.98 -6.66
CA ALA A 151 -16.30 -7.52 -7.96
C ALA A 151 -15.49 -8.60 -8.71
N ALA A 152 -14.64 -9.33 -8.00
CA ALA A 152 -13.86 -10.43 -8.58
C ALA A 152 -14.75 -11.61 -8.99
N ALA A 153 -15.71 -12.00 -8.16
CA ALA A 153 -16.70 -13.04 -8.48
C ALA A 153 -17.51 -12.66 -9.73
N TRP A 154 -17.93 -11.39 -9.83
CA TRP A 154 -18.62 -10.84 -10.99
C TRP A 154 -17.74 -10.93 -12.24
N TYR A 155 -16.49 -10.49 -12.15
CA TYR A 155 -15.56 -10.50 -13.28
C TYR A 155 -15.28 -11.92 -13.81
N HIS A 156 -15.21 -12.91 -12.92
CA HIS A 156 -14.91 -14.30 -13.26
C HIS A 156 -16.14 -15.20 -13.48
N ASP A 157 -17.32 -14.61 -13.69
CA ASP A 157 -18.58 -15.34 -13.93
C ASP A 157 -18.91 -16.37 -12.83
N LYS A 158 -18.60 -16.02 -11.57
CA LYS A 158 -18.90 -16.85 -10.39
C LYS A 158 -20.22 -16.49 -9.70
N VAL A 159 -20.81 -15.36 -10.06
CA VAL A 159 -22.09 -14.90 -9.51
C VAL A 159 -23.25 -15.63 -10.17
N THR A 160 -24.09 -16.29 -9.36
CA THR A 160 -25.35 -16.86 -9.85
C THR A 160 -26.30 -15.72 -10.20
N ASN A 161 -26.89 -15.73 -11.40
CA ASN A 161 -27.70 -14.62 -11.92
C ASN A 161 -26.93 -13.29 -11.99
N LYS A 162 -25.67 -13.35 -12.44
CA LYS A 162 -24.77 -12.21 -12.60
C LYS A 162 -25.48 -10.98 -13.19
N PRO A 163 -25.54 -9.85 -12.46
CA PRO A 163 -26.11 -8.60 -12.99
C PRO A 163 -25.34 -8.11 -14.22
N ALA A 164 -26.04 -7.45 -15.15
CA ALA A 164 -25.42 -6.92 -16.37
C ALA A 164 -24.32 -5.88 -16.09
N GLU A 165 -24.46 -5.11 -15.01
CA GLU A 165 -23.55 -4.04 -14.66
C GLU A 165 -22.78 -4.33 -13.36
N LEU A 166 -21.44 -4.32 -13.45
CA LEU A 166 -20.55 -4.47 -12.31
C LEU A 166 -20.83 -3.44 -11.21
N LYS A 167 -21.04 -2.18 -11.60
CA LYS A 167 -21.25 -1.08 -10.65
C LYS A 167 -22.46 -1.34 -9.76
N THR A 168 -23.58 -1.75 -10.35
CA THR A 168 -24.82 -2.06 -9.63
C THR A 168 -24.60 -3.20 -8.64
N PHE A 169 -23.90 -4.26 -9.04
CA PHE A 169 -23.60 -5.38 -8.15
C PHE A 169 -22.67 -4.98 -6.99
N VAL A 170 -21.60 -4.24 -7.28
CA VAL A 170 -20.64 -3.77 -6.25
C VAL A 170 -21.30 -2.79 -5.28
N ASP A 171 -22.22 -1.94 -5.74
CA ASP A 171 -22.96 -1.02 -4.87
C ASP A 171 -23.92 -1.79 -3.93
N GLN A 172 -24.56 -2.87 -4.41
CA GLN A 172 -25.36 -3.77 -3.58
C GLN A 172 -24.49 -4.50 -2.54
N ALA A 173 -23.36 -5.06 -2.96
CA ALA A 173 -22.41 -5.71 -2.06
C ALA A 173 -21.89 -4.75 -0.98
N ARG A 174 -21.62 -3.47 -1.35
CA ARG A 174 -21.20 -2.43 -0.41
C ARG A 174 -22.30 -2.07 0.59
N ALA A 175 -23.54 -1.93 0.15
CA ALA A 175 -24.67 -1.65 1.02
C ALA A 175 -24.92 -2.81 2.00
N TRP A 176 -24.84 -4.05 1.52
CA TRP A 176 -24.98 -5.24 2.35
C TRP A 176 -23.83 -5.40 3.35
N ALA A 177 -22.58 -5.20 2.90
CA ALA A 177 -21.38 -5.26 3.75
C ALA A 177 -21.47 -4.28 4.93
N ARG A 178 -21.90 -3.03 4.66
CA ARG A 178 -21.99 -1.96 5.66
C ARG A 178 -23.23 -2.04 6.55
N GLY A 179 -24.22 -2.85 6.17
CA GLY A 179 -25.45 -3.04 6.92
C GLY A 179 -25.49 -4.43 7.54
N PRO A 180 -26.28 -5.37 7.00
CA PRO A 180 -26.49 -6.70 7.57
C PRO A 180 -25.21 -7.43 7.99
N TYR A 181 -24.16 -7.39 7.17
CA TYR A 181 -22.91 -8.09 7.47
C TYR A 181 -22.15 -7.46 8.65
N ALA A 182 -21.98 -6.13 8.63
CA ALA A 182 -21.37 -5.41 9.75
C ALA A 182 -22.15 -5.60 11.06
N SER A 183 -23.48 -5.60 11.01
CA SER A 183 -24.32 -5.87 12.19
C SER A 183 -24.15 -7.30 12.71
N ALA A 184 -24.04 -8.29 11.81
CA ALA A 184 -23.80 -9.68 12.20
C ALA A 184 -22.42 -9.87 12.84
N LEU A 185 -21.38 -9.25 12.28
CA LEU A 185 -20.03 -9.25 12.84
C LEU A 185 -20.00 -8.61 14.23
N ALA A 186 -20.67 -7.46 14.42
CA ALA A 186 -20.74 -6.76 15.70
C ALA A 186 -21.42 -7.56 16.83
N LEU A 187 -22.33 -8.49 16.50
CA LEU A 187 -22.94 -9.40 17.47
C LEU A 187 -21.99 -10.54 17.89
N GLY A 188 -20.98 -10.86 17.09
CA GLY A 188 -19.98 -11.89 17.41
C GLY A 188 -20.62 -13.21 17.84
N GLN A 189 -20.20 -13.72 19.00
CA GLN A 189 -20.76 -14.95 19.58
C GLN A 189 -22.24 -14.87 19.97
N ASP A 190 -22.80 -13.66 20.10
CA ASP A 190 -24.20 -13.45 20.49
C ASP A 190 -25.15 -13.47 19.28
N LEU A 191 -24.62 -13.65 18.06
CA LEU A 191 -25.41 -13.77 16.83
C LEU A 191 -26.26 -15.06 16.87
N PRO A 192 -27.60 -14.97 16.77
CA PRO A 192 -28.46 -16.15 16.75
C PRO A 192 -28.14 -17.06 15.55
N ALA A 193 -28.14 -18.38 15.75
CA ALA A 193 -27.76 -19.36 14.72
C ALA A 193 -28.54 -19.19 13.39
N ALA A 194 -29.85 -18.92 13.47
CA ALA A 194 -30.67 -18.68 12.28
C ALA A 194 -30.25 -17.41 11.51
N GLN A 195 -29.78 -16.37 12.21
CA GLN A 195 -29.27 -15.15 11.57
C GLN A 195 -27.88 -15.40 10.98
N PHE A 196 -27.03 -16.16 11.66
CA PHE A 196 -25.74 -16.60 11.14
C PHE A 196 -25.91 -17.34 9.80
N ASP A 197 -26.79 -18.35 9.75
CA ASP A 197 -27.03 -19.14 8.55
C ASP A 197 -27.57 -18.29 7.40
N ALA A 198 -28.46 -17.34 7.70
CA ALA A 198 -29.01 -16.41 6.71
C ALA A 198 -27.93 -15.50 6.11
N VAL A 199 -27.08 -14.90 6.95
CA VAL A 199 -25.97 -14.03 6.53
C VAL A 199 -24.92 -14.82 5.74
N ALA A 200 -24.56 -16.02 6.20
CA ALA A 200 -23.61 -16.89 5.51
C ALA A 200 -24.13 -17.31 4.13
N THR A 201 -25.42 -17.65 4.04
CA THR A 201 -26.06 -18.01 2.75
C THR A 201 -26.07 -16.82 1.79
N GLN A 202 -26.42 -15.62 2.27
CA GLN A 202 -26.39 -14.41 1.45
C GLN A 202 -24.98 -14.06 0.97
N MET A 203 -23.97 -14.22 1.84
CA MET A 203 -22.56 -14.02 1.49
C MET A 203 -22.10 -14.99 0.40
N ALA A 204 -22.53 -16.26 0.47
CA ALA A 204 -22.15 -17.31 -0.47
C ALA A 204 -22.91 -17.26 -1.81
N ALA A 205 -24.05 -16.56 -1.86
CA ALA A 205 -24.85 -16.42 -3.08
C ALA A 205 -24.31 -15.34 -4.05
N GLY A 206 -23.38 -14.51 -3.59
CA GLY A 206 -22.70 -13.47 -4.36
C GLY A 206 -21.41 -13.91 -5.03
#